data_AF-A0A949B7K2-F1
#
_entry.id   AF-A0A949B7K2-F1
#
_cell.length_a   1.000
_cell.length_b   1.000
_cell.length_c   1.000
_cell.angle_alpha   90.00
_cell.angle_beta   90.00
_cell.angle_gamma   90.00
#
_symmetry.space_group_name_H-M   'P 1'
#
loop_
_entity.id
_entity.type
_entity.pdbx_description
1 polymer ?
#
loop_
_entity_poly.entity_id
_entity_poly.type
_entity_poly.pdbx_seq_one_letter_code
_entity_poly.pdbx_strand_id
1 'polypeptide(L)'
;MYKRPHYNELFKRLKEPRKYIQVIAGPRQCGKTTLIQQALDSIDIPSYYTSADAVPNRNNIWIEQQWEMARLKCKQKTGKKGFILVLDEIQKIS
;
A
#
# COMPACT_ATOMS: atom_id res chain seq x y z
N MET A 1 9.45 7.43 18.01
CA MET A 1 8.60 6.33 17.49
C MET A 1 9.51 5.18 17.08
N TYR A 2 9.26 3.95 17.57
CA TYR A 2 10.07 2.78 17.23
C TYR A 2 9.81 2.34 15.77
N LYS A 3 10.88 2.12 15.00
CA LYS A 3 10.82 1.59 13.63
C LYS A 3 11.38 0.17 13.63
N ARG A 4 10.61 -0.78 13.11
CA ARG A 4 11.01 -2.20 13.03
C ARG A 4 12.16 -2.38 12.02
N PRO A 5 13.00 -3.43 12.11
CA PRO A 5 14.09 -3.67 11.16
C PRO A 5 13.65 -3.67 9.68
N HIS A 6 12.49 -4.29 9.40
CA HIS A 6 11.91 -4.36 8.05
C HIS A 6 11.47 -3.00 7.48
N TYR A 7 11.39 -1.95 8.30
CA TYR A 7 11.02 -0.61 7.86
C TYR A 7 12.01 -0.08 6.82
N ASN A 8 13.31 -0.22 7.09
CA ASN A 8 14.35 0.34 6.22
C ASN A 8 14.36 -0.35 4.86
N GLU A 9 14.14 -1.66 4.84
CA GLU A 9 14.03 -2.43 3.61
C GLU A 9 12.78 -2.01 2.82
N LEU A 10 11.60 -2.02 3.44
CA LEU A 10 10.36 -1.58 2.78
C LEU A 10 10.49 -0.15 2.22
N PHE A 11 11.01 0.77 3.02
CA PHE A 11 11.19 2.16 2.63
C PHE A 11 12.15 2.31 1.44
N LYS A 12 13.23 1.54 1.41
CA LYS A 12 14.14 1.48 0.26
C LYS A 12 13.41 0.95 -0.98
N ARG A 13 12.69 -0.18 -0.86
CA ARG A 13 11.92 -0.79 -1.96
C ARG A 13 10.87 0.16 -2.55
N LEU A 14 10.18 0.94 -1.72
CA LEU A 14 9.17 1.91 -2.18
C LEU A 14 9.77 3.09 -2.97
N LYS A 15 11.07 3.38 -2.80
CA LYS A 15 11.79 4.43 -3.54
C LYS A 15 12.51 3.92 -4.78
N GLU A 16 12.63 2.60 -4.94
CA GLU A 16 13.22 2.02 -6.15
C GLU A 16 12.33 2.30 -7.37
N PRO A 17 12.90 2.36 -8.59
CA PRO A 17 12.11 2.44 -9.82
C PRO A 17 11.05 1.36 -9.85
N ARG A 18 9.82 1.73 -10.22
CA ARG A 18 8.67 0.82 -10.23
C ARG A 18 8.93 -0.38 -11.14
N LYS A 19 9.22 -1.53 -10.51
CA LYS A 19 9.45 -2.82 -11.19
C LYS A 19 8.67 -3.97 -10.55
N TYR A 20 8.50 -3.95 -9.24
CA TYR A 20 7.94 -5.08 -8.49
C TYR A 20 6.82 -4.65 -7.55
N ILE A 21 5.84 -5.52 -7.40
CA ILE A 21 4.84 -5.43 -6.32
C ILE A 21 5.53 -5.90 -5.03
N GLN A 22 5.37 -5.12 -3.96
CA GLN A 22 5.88 -5.48 -2.65
C GLN A 22 4.80 -6.21 -1.87
N VAL A 23 5.14 -7.36 -1.29
CA VAL A 23 4.23 -8.14 -0.44
C VAL A 23 4.79 -8.16 0.98
N ILE A 24 4.01 -7.68 1.94
CA ILE A 24 4.33 -7.74 3.36
C ILE A 24 3.55 -8.91 3.96
N ALA A 25 4.20 -10.07 4.05
CA ALA A 25 3.61 -11.28 4.62
C ALA A 25 4.06 -11.49 6.07
N GLY A 26 3.22 -12.15 6.86
CA GLY A 26 3.54 -12.53 8.23
C GLY A 26 2.30 -12.80 9.08
N PRO A 27 2.45 -13.37 10.29
CA PRO A 27 1.32 -13.71 11.15
C PRO A 27 0.43 -12.50 11.49
N ARG A 28 -0.80 -12.78 11.94
CA ARG A 28 -1.71 -11.74 12.44
C ARG A 28 -1.07 -11.02 13.62
N GLN A 29 -1.38 -9.73 13.77
CA GLN A 29 -0.93 -8.89 14.89
C GLN A 29 0.59 -8.66 14.99
N CYS A 30 1.38 -8.97 13.94
CA CYS A 30 2.81 -8.64 13.90
C CYS A 30 3.13 -7.17 13.52
N GLY A 31 2.14 -6.28 13.46
CA GLY A 31 2.35 -4.85 13.16
C GLY A 31 2.63 -4.52 11.70
N LYS A 32 2.13 -5.34 10.75
CA LYS A 32 2.29 -5.11 9.29
C LYS A 32 1.62 -3.80 8.84
N THR A 33 0.38 -3.56 9.26
CA THR A 33 -0.36 -2.32 8.98
C THR A 33 0.36 -1.10 9.55
N THR A 34 0.89 -1.20 10.77
CA THR A 34 1.68 -0.14 11.39
C THR A 34 2.98 0.14 10.60
N LEU A 35 3.64 -0.91 10.11
CA LEU A 35 4.87 -0.77 9.32
C LEU A 35 4.63 0.02 8.03
N ILE A 36 3.57 -0.32 7.28
CA ILE A 36 3.26 0.38 6.04
C ILE A 36 2.79 1.82 6.30
N GLN A 37 1.96 2.06 7.32
CA GLN A 37 1.55 3.41 7.72
C GLN A 37 2.77 4.30 8.06
N GLN A 38 3.68 3.81 8.90
CA GLN A 38 4.93 4.51 9.21
C GLN A 38 5.75 4.83 7.96
N ALA A 39 5.81 3.90 7.00
CA ALA A 39 6.55 4.11 5.76
C ALA A 39 5.88 5.15 4.86
N LEU A 40 4.55 5.14 4.76
CA LEU A 40 3.76 6.12 4.01
C LEU A 40 3.85 7.52 4.61
N ASP A 41 3.87 7.64 5.94
CA ASP A 41 4.02 8.94 6.63
C ASP A 41 5.40 9.57 6.41
N SER A 42 6.42 8.74 6.17
CA SER A 42 7.81 9.18 6.01
C SER A 42 8.23 9.35 4.55
N ILE A 43 7.40 8.92 3.58
CA ILE A 43 7.76 8.93 2.16
C ILE A 43 7.11 10.13 1.45
N ASP A 44 7.90 10.84 0.65
CA ASP A 44 7.43 11.98 -0.14
C ASP A 44 6.81 11.54 -1.48
N ILE A 45 6.07 10.43 -1.45
CA ILE A 45 5.35 9.87 -2.60
C ILE A 45 3.88 9.78 -2.23
N PRO A 46 2.97 10.40 -3.00
CA PRO A 46 1.53 10.30 -2.76
C PRO A 46 1.08 8.84 -2.70
N SER A 47 0.16 8.55 -1.79
CA SER A 47 -0.33 7.19 -1.56
C SER A 47 -1.84 7.10 -1.41
N TYR A 48 -2.37 5.91 -1.67
CA TYR A 48 -3.74 5.52 -1.36
C TYR A 48 -3.70 4.20 -0.61
N TYR A 49 -4.18 4.23 0.64
CA TYR A 49 -4.34 3.08 1.49
C TYR A 49 -5.80 2.64 1.51
N THR A 50 -6.03 1.34 1.38
CA THR A 50 -7.35 0.71 1.50
C THR A 50 -7.21 -0.71 2.06
N SER A 51 -8.25 -1.19 2.74
CA SER A 51 -8.26 -2.50 3.39
C SER A 51 -9.44 -3.32 2.90
N ALA A 52 -9.20 -4.59 2.56
CA ALA A 52 -10.24 -5.52 2.14
C ALA A 52 -11.19 -5.91 3.29
N ASP A 53 -10.87 -5.58 4.55
CA ASP A 53 -11.72 -5.86 5.71
C ASP A 53 -13.03 -5.10 5.70
N ALA A 54 -13.03 -3.90 5.12
CA ALA A 54 -14.19 -3.02 5.06
C ALA A 54 -15.15 -3.35 3.90
N VAL A 55 -14.89 -4.42 3.14
CA VAL A 55 -15.58 -4.72 1.89
C VAL A 55 -16.58 -5.86 2.09
N PRO A 56 -17.90 -5.60 1.90
CA PRO A 56 -18.92 -6.64 2.06
C PRO A 56 -18.89 -7.69 0.94
N ASN A 57 -18.56 -7.29 -0.30
CA ASN A 57 -18.50 -8.19 -1.47
C ASN A 57 -17.05 -8.37 -1.95
N ARG A 58 -16.42 -9.45 -1.47
CA ARG A 58 -15.00 -9.79 -1.68
C ARG A 58 -14.75 -10.45 -3.03
N ASN A 59 -15.05 -9.77 -4.12
CA ASN A 59 -14.75 -10.28 -5.46
C ASN A 59 -13.55 -9.55 -6.10
N ASN A 60 -13.03 -10.12 -7.18
CA ASN A 60 -11.92 -9.56 -7.95
C ASN A 60 -12.18 -8.15 -8.50
N ILE A 61 -13.45 -7.75 -8.68
CA ILE A 61 -13.83 -6.39 -9.14
C ILE A 61 -13.36 -5.33 -8.14
N TRP A 62 -13.27 -5.66 -6.84
CA TRP A 62 -12.78 -4.70 -5.85
C TRP A 62 -11.36 -4.21 -6.17
N ILE A 63 -10.46 -5.11 -6.61
CA ILE A 63 -9.07 -4.73 -6.94
C ILE A 63 -9.07 -3.76 -8.12
N GLU A 64 -9.90 -4.00 -9.13
CA GLU A 64 -10.05 -3.12 -10.29
C GLU A 64 -10.56 -1.73 -9.86
N GLN A 65 -11.57 -1.67 -9.00
CA GLN A 65 -12.09 -0.41 -8.46
C GLN A 65 -11.01 0.37 -7.69
N GLN A 66 -10.27 -0.30 -6.80
CA GLN A 66 -9.20 0.36 -6.04
C GLN A 66 -8.07 0.86 -6.95
N TRP A 67 -7.78 0.10 -8.02
CA TRP A 67 -6.82 0.50 -9.04
C TRP A 67 -7.26 1.77 -9.79
N GLU A 68 -8.53 1.84 -10.20
CA GLU A 68 -9.07 3.02 -10.87
C GLU A 68 -9.09 4.24 -9.95
N MET A 69 -9.50 4.08 -8.69
CA MET A 69 -9.45 5.15 -7.69
C MET A 69 -8.02 5.66 -7.49
N ALA A 70 -7.04 4.77 -7.40
CA ALA A 70 -5.63 5.13 -7.31
C ALA A 70 -5.17 5.93 -8.54
N ARG A 71 -5.56 5.52 -9.75
CA ARG A 71 -5.24 6.26 -10.98
C ARG A 71 -5.86 7.65 -11.01
N LEU A 72 -7.12 7.80 -10.60
CA LEU A 72 -7.79 9.09 -10.53
C LEU A 72 -7.07 10.03 -9.54
N LYS A 73 -6.73 9.53 -8.35
CA LYS A 73 -5.97 10.30 -7.34
C LYS A 73 -4.56 10.65 -7.84
N CYS A 74 -3.91 9.74 -8.56
CA CYS A 74 -2.61 9.99 -9.18
C CYS A 74 -2.68 11.12 -10.21
N LYS A 75 -3.74 11.20 -11.04
CA LYS A 75 -3.92 12.28 -12.02
C LYS A 75 -4.14 13.64 -11.36
N GLN A 76 -4.84 13.67 -10.22
CA GLN A 76 -5.09 14.91 -9.45
C GLN A 76 -3.83 15.46 -8.79
N LYS A 77 -2.86 14.59 -8.47
CA LYS A 77 -1.57 14.96 -7.88
C LYS A 77 -0.55 15.17 -9.00
N THR A 78 -0.42 16.40 -9.47
CA THR A 78 0.57 16.79 -10.47
C THR A 78 1.99 16.69 -9.91
N GLY A 79 2.78 15.73 -10.38
CA GLY A 79 4.18 15.58 -9.99
C GLY A 79 4.81 14.26 -10.43
N LYS A 80 6.07 14.30 -10.87
CA LYS A 80 6.82 13.17 -11.44
C LYS A 80 7.28 12.10 -10.41
N LYS A 81 6.74 12.10 -9.18
CA LYS A 81 7.25 11.26 -8.07
C LYS A 81 6.58 9.87 -7.95
N GLY A 82 5.64 9.54 -8.84
CA GLY A 82 4.91 8.27 -8.79
C GLY A 82 3.76 8.27 -7.78
N PHE A 83 3.16 7.10 -7.56
CA PHE A 83 2.00 6.93 -6.68
C PHE A 83 2.00 5.52 -6.08
N ILE A 84 1.73 5.41 -4.77
CA ILE A 84 1.71 4.15 -4.04
C ILE A 84 0.27 3.72 -3.77
N LEU A 85 -0.09 2.51 -4.21
CA LEU A 85 -1.34 1.85 -3.82
C LEU A 85 -1.02 0.77 -2.79
N VAL A 86 -1.66 0.84 -1.63
CA VAL A 86 -1.58 -0.17 -0.57
C VAL A 86 -2.94 -0.85 -0.43
N LEU A 87 -2.94 -2.17 -0.58
CA LEU A 87 -4.09 -3.04 -0.35
C LEU A 87 -3.79 -3.90 0.89
N ASP A 88 -4.45 -3.62 2.00
CA ASP A 88 -4.30 -4.41 3.23
C ASP A 88 -5.32 -5.57 3.27
N GLU A 89 -4.93 -6.68 3.92
CA GLU A 89 -5.72 -7.90 4.05
C GLU A 89 -6.21 -8.51 2.71
N ILE A 90 -5.41 -8.37 1.64
CA ILE A 90 -5.75 -8.81 0.27
C ILE A 90 -6.14 -10.30 0.19
N GLN A 91 -5.61 -11.14 1.08
CA GLN A 91 -5.95 -12.56 1.18
C GLN A 91 -7.43 -12.85 1.47
N LYS A 92 -8.22 -11.83 1.85
CA LYS A 92 -9.66 -11.97 2.08
C LYS A 92 -10.50 -11.86 0.82
N ILE A 93 -9.92 -11.46 -0.32
CA ILE A 93 -10.59 -11.41 -1.62
C ILE A 93 -10.65 -12.83 -2.21
N SER A 94 -11.77 -13.17 -2.87
CA SER A 94 -12.02 -14.49 -3.46
C SER A 94 -12.48 -14.38 -4.92
#